data_AF-A0A9D4XJ44-F1
#
_entry.id   AF-A0A9D4XJ44-F1
#
_cell.length_a   1.000
_cell.length_b   1.000
_cell.length_c   1.000
_cell.angle_alpha   90.00
_cell.angle_beta   90.00
_cell.angle_gamma   90.00
#
_symmetry.space_group_name_H-M   'P 1'
#
loop_
_entity.id
_entity.type
_entity.pdbx_description
1 polymer ?
#
loop_
_entity_poly.entity_id
_entity_poly.type
_entity_poly.pdbx_seq_one_letter_code
_entity_poly.pdbx_strand_id
1 'polypeptide(L)'
;MELEFQRNKERFAFLKWGSTAFRNMLVVPPGSGIVHQVNLEYLGRVVFNNEGLLYPDSVVGTDSHTTMIDGLGVAGWGVGGIEAEAAMLGQPMSMVLPGVVGFKLSGKLRNGVTATDLVLTVTQILRKHGVVGKFVEFYGNGMGELSLADRATIANMSPEYGATMGFFPVDHVTLQYLKLTGRSDETV
;
A
#
# COMPACT_ATOMS: atom_id res chain seq x y z
N MET A 1 -5.28 -16.23 -20.60
CA MET A 1 -4.71 -14.97 -21.12
C MET A 1 -5.28 -14.61 -22.50
N GLU A 2 -5.25 -15.50 -23.50
CA GLU A 2 -5.81 -15.20 -24.83
C GLU A 2 -7.29 -14.78 -24.82
N LEU A 3 -8.14 -15.51 -24.10
CA LEU A 3 -9.56 -15.16 -23.93
C LEU A 3 -9.77 -13.80 -23.23
N GLU A 4 -8.89 -13.41 -22.32
CA GLU A 4 -8.97 -12.13 -21.61
C GLU A 4 -8.67 -10.97 -22.54
N PHE A 5 -7.62 -11.10 -23.37
CA PHE A 5 -7.29 -10.13 -24.41
C PHE A 5 -8.38 -10.02 -25.47
N GLN A 6 -8.95 -11.15 -25.91
CA GLN A 6 -10.05 -11.12 -26.89
C GLN A 6 -11.27 -10.39 -26.33
N ARG A 7 -11.67 -10.67 -25.08
CA ARG A 7 -12.86 -10.07 -24.46
C ARG A 7 -12.68 -8.60 -24.09
N ASN A 8 -11.47 -8.17 -23.74
CA ASN A 8 -11.20 -6.81 -23.26
C ASN A 8 -10.42 -5.95 -24.27
N LYS A 9 -10.33 -6.37 -25.53
CA LYS A 9 -9.52 -5.73 -26.57
C LYS A 9 -9.73 -4.20 -26.64
N GLU A 10 -10.98 -3.76 -26.66
CA GLU A 10 -11.33 -2.34 -26.73
C GLU A 10 -10.92 -1.59 -25.46
N ARG A 11 -11.18 -2.15 -24.28
CA ARG A 11 -10.79 -1.56 -22.99
C ARG A 11 -9.28 -1.41 -22.86
N PHE A 12 -8.52 -2.42 -23.27
CA PHE A 12 -7.06 -2.37 -23.26
C PHE A 12 -6.51 -1.36 -24.28
N ALA A 13 -7.12 -1.26 -25.47
CA ALA A 13 -6.76 -0.25 -26.46
C ALA A 13 -7.04 1.17 -25.94
N PHE A 14 -8.17 1.37 -25.26
CA PHE A 14 -8.53 2.65 -24.65
C PHE A 14 -7.56 3.07 -23.54
N LEU A 15 -7.21 2.17 -22.62
CA LEU A 15 -6.22 2.46 -21.56
C LEU A 15 -4.83 2.74 -22.14
N LYS A 16 -4.43 1.98 -23.17
CA LYS A 16 -3.16 2.22 -23.87
C LYS A 16 -3.15 3.58 -24.54
N TRP A 17 -4.23 3.97 -25.22
CA TRP A 17 -4.36 5.31 -25.77
C TRP A 17 -4.23 6.38 -24.67
N GLY A 18 -4.91 6.20 -23.53
CA GLY A 18 -4.81 7.09 -22.38
C GLY A 18 -3.37 7.31 -21.91
N SER A 19 -2.58 6.24 -21.76
CA SER A 19 -1.16 6.34 -21.37
C SER A 19 -0.28 7.13 -22.35
N THR A 20 -0.71 7.27 -23.61
CA THR A 20 0.00 8.07 -24.62
C THR A 20 -0.58 9.48 -24.78
N ALA A 21 -1.85 9.68 -24.42
CA ALA A 21 -2.55 10.96 -24.57
C ALA A 21 -2.32 11.89 -23.37
N PHE A 22 -2.10 11.34 -22.18
CA PHE A 22 -1.95 12.11 -20.93
C PHE A 22 -0.53 12.00 -20.35
N ARG A 23 -0.03 13.12 -19.81
CA ARG A 23 1.14 13.10 -18.94
C ARG A 23 0.77 12.48 -17.60
N ASN A 24 1.76 11.90 -16.91
CA ASN A 24 1.60 11.27 -15.60
C ASN A 24 0.64 10.06 -15.57
N MET A 25 0.37 9.45 -16.73
CA MET A 25 -0.43 8.22 -16.84
C MET A 25 0.47 7.05 -17.26
N LEU A 26 0.78 6.18 -16.30
CA LEU A 26 1.46 4.92 -16.55
C LEU A 26 0.44 3.77 -16.51
N VAL A 27 0.48 2.90 -17.51
CA VAL A 27 -0.35 1.69 -17.56
C VAL A 27 0.55 0.46 -17.49
N VAL A 28 0.36 -0.34 -16.45
CA VAL A 28 1.00 -1.65 -16.30
C VAL A 28 0.21 -2.65 -17.16
N PRO A 29 0.86 -3.38 -18.09
CA PRO A 29 0.16 -4.26 -19.00
C PRO A 29 -0.41 -5.51 -18.29
N PRO A 30 -1.41 -6.17 -18.90
CA PRO A 30 -1.95 -7.43 -18.36
C PRO A 30 -0.86 -8.50 -18.25
N GLY A 31 -0.91 -9.30 -17.17
CA GLY A 31 0.06 -10.37 -16.91
C GLY A 31 1.32 -9.94 -16.15
N SER A 32 1.45 -8.66 -15.78
CA SER A 32 2.57 -8.14 -14.97
C SER A 32 2.43 -8.34 -13.46
N GLY A 33 1.35 -8.97 -13.01
CA GLY A 33 1.05 -9.20 -11.59
C GLY A 33 -0.24 -8.52 -11.14
N ILE A 34 -0.44 -8.46 -9.82
CA ILE A 34 -1.59 -7.83 -9.17
C ILE A 34 -1.22 -6.43 -8.67
N VAL A 35 -2.19 -5.51 -8.70
CA VAL A 35 -1.96 -4.07 -8.54
C VAL A 35 -1.18 -3.71 -7.27
N HIS A 36 -1.57 -4.25 -6.13
CA HIS A 36 -0.95 -3.92 -4.84
C HIS A 36 0.47 -4.49 -4.70
N GLN A 37 0.76 -5.67 -5.29
CA GLN A 37 2.12 -6.23 -5.33
C GLN A 37 3.03 -5.40 -6.24
N VAL A 38 2.56 -5.05 -7.44
CA VAL A 38 3.30 -4.16 -8.36
C VAL A 38 3.50 -2.78 -7.73
N ASN A 39 2.53 -2.29 -6.95
CA ASN A 39 2.67 -1.04 -6.21
C ASN A 39 3.82 -1.14 -5.21
N LEU A 40 3.84 -2.18 -4.38
CA LEU A 40 4.88 -2.41 -3.38
C LEU A 40 6.27 -2.61 -4.02
N GLU A 41 6.35 -3.44 -5.05
CA GLU A 41 7.61 -3.87 -5.65
C GLU A 41 8.13 -2.97 -6.77
N TYR A 42 7.35 -2.02 -7.28
CA TYR A 42 7.80 -1.20 -8.41
C TYR A 42 7.36 0.27 -8.36
N LEU A 43 6.08 0.55 -8.08
CA LEU A 43 5.55 1.92 -8.20
C LEU A 43 5.81 2.79 -6.96
N GLY A 44 5.81 2.18 -5.77
CA GLY A 44 6.05 2.86 -4.50
C GLY A 44 7.46 3.44 -4.43
N ARG A 45 7.53 4.73 -4.11
CA ARG A 45 8.76 5.53 -4.07
C ARG A 45 9.22 5.84 -2.66
N VAL A 46 8.32 5.82 -1.67
CA VAL A 46 8.54 6.26 -0.27
C VAL A 46 8.82 7.76 -0.14
N VAL A 47 9.69 8.33 -0.99
CA VAL A 47 9.95 9.76 -1.09
C VAL A 47 9.91 10.18 -2.55
N PHE A 48 9.16 11.23 -2.86
CA PHE A 48 9.23 11.90 -4.16
C PHE A 48 10.28 13.01 -4.14
N ASN A 49 10.91 13.22 -5.29
CA ASN A 49 11.73 14.40 -5.58
C ASN A 49 11.11 15.14 -6.77
N ASN A 50 10.47 16.28 -6.51
CA ASN A 50 9.91 17.14 -7.53
C ASN A 50 10.72 18.44 -7.60
N GLU A 51 11.66 18.52 -8.54
CA GLU A 51 12.49 19.70 -8.76
C GLU A 51 13.23 20.19 -7.49
N GLY A 52 13.71 19.25 -6.67
CA GLY A 52 14.42 19.54 -5.41
C GLY A 52 13.51 19.62 -4.18
N LEU A 53 12.18 19.60 -4.36
CA LEU A 53 11.25 19.45 -3.25
C LEU A 53 11.08 17.96 -2.92
N LEU A 54 11.53 17.58 -1.72
CA LEU A 54 11.35 16.23 -1.17
C LEU A 54 10.08 16.16 -0.33
N TYR A 55 9.23 15.17 -0.60
CA TYR A 55 8.03 14.92 0.19
C TYR A 55 7.70 13.42 0.26
N PRO A 56 7.03 12.96 1.33
CA PRO A 56 6.63 11.56 1.46
C PRO A 56 5.70 11.13 0.34
N ASP A 57 5.86 9.89 -0.10
CA ASP A 57 4.89 9.23 -0.97
C ASP A 57 3.56 9.00 -0.22
N SER A 58 2.46 9.15 -0.95
CA SER A 58 1.10 8.87 -0.49
C SER A 58 0.23 8.49 -1.68
N VAL A 59 -0.74 7.61 -1.48
CA VAL A 59 -1.57 7.11 -2.59
C VAL A 59 -3.00 6.81 -2.16
N VAL A 60 -3.96 7.27 -2.96
CA VAL A 60 -5.34 6.75 -2.93
C VAL A 60 -5.58 5.96 -4.19
N GLY A 61 -6.24 4.81 -4.08
CA GLY A 61 -6.47 3.91 -5.20
C GLY A 61 -7.91 3.43 -5.27
N THR A 62 -8.40 3.09 -6.46
CA THR A 62 -9.72 2.47 -6.66
C THR A 62 -9.71 0.97 -6.36
N ASP A 63 -8.88 0.56 -5.42
CA ASP A 63 -8.67 -0.81 -4.96
C ASP A 63 -8.65 -0.78 -3.43
N SER A 64 -9.47 -1.60 -2.77
CA SER A 64 -9.60 -1.61 -1.31
C SER A 64 -8.28 -1.97 -0.62
N HIS A 65 -7.46 -2.78 -1.29
CA HIS A 65 -6.20 -3.31 -0.81
C HIS A 65 -5.00 -2.42 -1.16
N THR A 66 -5.25 -1.19 -1.64
CA THR A 66 -4.22 -0.12 -1.75
C THR A 66 -3.43 0.03 -0.45
N THR A 67 -4.06 -0.25 0.70
CA THR A 67 -3.45 -0.23 2.04
C THR A 67 -2.24 -1.17 2.18
N MET A 68 -2.02 -2.14 1.28
CA MET A 68 -0.81 -2.96 1.30
C MET A 68 0.48 -2.12 1.27
N ILE A 69 0.45 -0.96 0.63
CA ILE A 69 1.59 -0.05 0.53
C ILE A 69 1.97 0.57 1.88
N ASP A 70 1.06 0.57 2.86
CA ASP A 70 1.31 1.09 4.20
C ASP A 70 2.41 0.30 4.93
N GLY A 71 2.63 -0.96 4.53
CA GLY A 71 3.74 -1.79 5.01
C GLY A 71 5.12 -1.29 4.57
N LEU A 72 5.18 -0.47 3.52
CA LEU A 72 6.38 0.22 3.02
C LEU A 72 6.56 1.61 3.65
N GLY A 73 5.63 2.06 4.49
CA GLY A 73 5.64 3.40 5.07
C GLY A 73 5.12 4.50 4.15
N VAL A 74 4.37 4.12 3.11
CA VAL A 74 3.62 5.05 2.25
C VAL A 74 2.20 5.13 2.77
N ALA A 75 1.68 6.31 3.06
CA ALA A 75 0.29 6.43 3.53
C ALA A 75 -0.67 6.25 2.36
N GLY A 76 -1.48 5.18 2.36
CA GLY A 76 -2.44 4.98 1.30
C GLY A 76 -3.64 4.08 1.61
N TRP A 77 -4.74 4.33 0.93
CA TRP A 77 -5.99 3.60 1.16
C TRP A 77 -6.91 3.58 -0.06
N GLY A 78 -7.90 2.68 -0.01
CA GLY A 78 -8.90 2.55 -1.04
C GLY A 78 -9.95 3.68 -1.01
N VAL A 79 -10.32 4.18 -2.19
CA VAL A 79 -11.39 5.18 -2.39
C VAL A 79 -12.30 4.78 -3.56
N GLY A 80 -13.43 5.47 -3.71
CA GLY A 80 -14.29 5.31 -4.88
C GLY A 80 -13.68 5.90 -6.15
N GLY A 81 -14.22 5.50 -7.30
CA GLY A 81 -13.75 5.99 -8.60
C GLY A 81 -13.91 7.50 -8.78
N ILE A 82 -14.97 8.08 -8.22
CA ILE A 82 -15.25 9.52 -8.30
C ILE A 82 -14.21 10.31 -7.49
N GLU A 83 -13.88 9.84 -6.29
CA GLU A 83 -12.86 10.45 -5.44
C GLU A 83 -11.48 10.38 -6.09
N ALA A 84 -11.13 9.23 -6.69
CA ALA A 84 -9.88 9.08 -7.42
C ALA A 84 -9.81 10.03 -8.62
N GLU A 85 -10.88 10.16 -9.40
CA GLU A 85 -10.96 11.09 -10.53
C GLU A 85 -10.83 12.55 -10.06
N ALA A 86 -11.52 12.93 -8.98
CA ALA A 86 -11.40 14.26 -8.41
C ALA A 86 -9.96 14.56 -7.95
N ALA A 87 -9.28 13.60 -7.32
CA ALA A 87 -7.88 13.73 -6.93
C ALA A 87 -6.96 13.92 -8.16
N MET A 88 -7.21 13.20 -9.26
CA MET A 88 -6.48 13.38 -10.52
C MET A 88 -6.68 14.77 -11.14
N LEU A 89 -7.82 15.41 -10.88
CA LEU A 89 -8.12 16.79 -11.30
C LEU A 89 -7.58 17.85 -10.32
N GLY A 90 -6.83 17.45 -9.30
CA GLY A 90 -6.20 18.34 -8.32
C GLY A 90 -7.09 18.70 -7.13
N GLN A 91 -8.26 18.06 -6.98
CA GLN A 91 -9.11 18.26 -5.81
C GLN A 91 -8.49 17.53 -4.60
N PRO A 92 -8.22 18.23 -3.48
CA PRO A 92 -7.75 17.56 -2.27
C PRO A 92 -8.81 16.61 -1.71
N MET A 93 -8.35 15.49 -1.13
CA MET A 93 -9.23 14.56 -0.42
C MET A 93 -9.79 15.23 0.85
N SER A 94 -11.10 15.19 1.00
CA SER A 94 -11.77 15.64 2.23
C SER A 94 -11.91 14.46 3.19
N MET A 95 -11.34 14.58 4.39
CA MET A 95 -11.50 13.58 5.44
C MET A 95 -11.65 14.24 6.81
N VAL A 96 -12.43 13.61 7.68
CA VAL A 96 -12.40 13.92 9.12
C VAL A 96 -11.05 13.47 9.66
N LEU A 97 -10.40 14.31 10.46
CA LEU A 97 -9.14 13.94 11.11
C LEU A 97 -9.34 12.64 11.91
N PRO A 98 -8.71 11.52 11.51
CA PRO A 98 -9.01 10.23 12.07
C PRO A 98 -8.32 10.07 13.43
N GLY A 99 -8.93 9.31 14.32
CA GLY A 99 -8.22 8.81 15.50
C GLY A 99 -7.14 7.81 15.07
N VAL A 100 -6.01 7.80 15.78
CA VAL A 100 -4.91 6.85 15.53
C VAL A 100 -4.84 5.84 16.68
N VAL A 101 -4.94 4.55 16.35
CA VAL A 101 -4.79 3.45 17.29
C VAL A 101 -3.39 2.87 17.14
N GLY A 102 -2.55 3.05 18.16
CA GLY A 102 -1.23 2.44 18.21
C GLY A 102 -1.33 0.94 18.50
N PHE A 103 -0.81 0.10 17.60
CA PHE A 103 -0.69 -1.34 17.81
C PHE A 103 0.75 -1.71 18.16
N LYS A 104 1.00 -1.98 19.45
CA LYS A 104 2.34 -2.31 19.95
C LYS A 104 2.68 -3.77 19.68
N LEU A 105 3.68 -4.01 18.84
CA LEU A 105 4.31 -5.30 18.62
C LEU A 105 5.51 -5.46 19.56
N SER A 106 5.56 -6.59 20.26
CA SER A 106 6.65 -6.90 21.19
C SER A 106 6.99 -8.37 21.22
N GLY A 107 8.26 -8.67 21.48
CA GLY A 107 8.79 -10.04 21.49
C GLY A 107 9.05 -10.55 20.08
N LYS A 108 9.15 -11.87 19.94
CA LYS A 108 9.41 -12.57 18.68
C LYS A 108 8.42 -13.71 18.48
N LEU A 109 8.17 -14.06 17.21
CA LEU A 109 7.35 -15.22 16.88
C LEU A 109 7.99 -16.50 17.41
N ARG A 110 7.16 -17.43 17.89
CA ARG A 110 7.61 -18.75 18.34
C ARG A 110 7.91 -19.63 17.12
N ASN A 111 8.81 -20.59 17.27
CA ASN A 111 9.07 -21.57 16.21
C ASN A 111 7.78 -22.26 15.79
N GLY A 112 7.56 -22.37 14.49
CA GLY A 112 6.35 -22.96 13.90
C GLY A 112 5.17 -22.01 13.74
N VAL A 113 5.25 -20.76 14.26
CA VAL A 113 4.25 -19.72 13.98
C VAL A 113 4.57 -19.10 12.62
N THR A 114 3.56 -19.00 11.77
CA THR A 114 3.68 -18.45 10.42
C THR A 114 3.27 -16.97 10.35
N ALA A 115 3.62 -16.30 9.25
CA ALA A 115 3.14 -14.96 8.94
C ALA A 115 1.61 -14.87 8.95
N THR A 116 0.94 -15.88 8.40
CA THR A 116 -0.52 -15.97 8.36
C THR A 116 -1.11 -16.03 9.77
N ASP A 117 -0.51 -16.80 10.69
CA ASP A 117 -0.99 -16.87 12.07
C ASP A 117 -0.92 -15.50 12.75
N LEU A 118 0.18 -14.76 12.54
CA LEU A 118 0.34 -13.39 13.05
C LEU A 118 -0.73 -12.46 12.46
N VAL A 119 -0.87 -12.43 11.14
CA VAL A 119 -1.79 -11.54 10.41
C VAL A 119 -3.24 -11.76 10.86
N LEU A 120 -3.68 -13.03 10.94
CA LEU A 120 -5.03 -13.37 11.40
C LEU A 120 -5.25 -13.00 12.87
N THR A 121 -4.22 -13.15 13.72
CA THR A 121 -4.28 -12.75 15.12
C THR A 121 -4.41 -11.23 15.26
N VAL A 122 -3.59 -10.45 14.55
CA VAL A 122 -3.66 -8.99 14.52
C VAL A 122 -5.03 -8.52 14.04
N THR A 123 -5.52 -9.09 12.93
CA THR A 123 -6.86 -8.80 12.38
C THR A 123 -7.96 -9.07 13.41
N GLN A 124 -7.90 -10.22 14.09
CA GLN A 124 -8.90 -10.59 15.09
C GLN A 124 -8.90 -9.65 16.30
N ILE A 125 -7.73 -9.22 16.77
CA ILE A 125 -7.58 -8.26 17.87
C ILE A 125 -8.14 -6.88 17.46
N LEU A 126 -7.75 -6.36 16.30
CA LEU A 126 -8.18 -5.05 15.81
C LEU A 126 -9.68 -5.01 15.56
N ARG A 127 -10.25 -6.07 14.98
CA ARG A 127 -11.69 -6.21 14.77
C ARG A 127 -12.46 -6.21 16.08
N LYS A 128 -11.95 -6.89 17.12
CA LYS A 128 -12.54 -6.87 18.46
C LYS A 128 -12.41 -5.50 19.14
N HIS A 129 -11.32 -4.78 18.90
CA HIS A 129 -11.10 -3.45 19.47
C HIS A 129 -12.00 -2.37 18.86
N GLY A 130 -12.36 -2.49 17.58
CA GLY A 130 -13.22 -1.53 16.88
C GLY A 130 -12.45 -0.33 16.33
N VAL A 131 -11.84 -0.53 15.17
CA VAL A 131 -10.99 0.47 14.47
C VAL A 131 -11.64 1.04 13.21
N VAL A 132 -12.96 0.92 13.07
CA VAL A 132 -13.70 1.44 11.92
C VAL A 132 -13.48 2.95 11.75
N GLY A 133 -12.99 3.36 10.57
CA GLY A 133 -12.73 4.76 10.23
C GLY A 133 -11.55 5.40 10.98
N LYS A 134 -10.70 4.60 11.61
CA LYS A 134 -9.48 5.04 12.31
C LYS A 134 -8.25 4.62 11.52
N PHE A 135 -7.13 5.28 11.82
CA PHE A 135 -5.82 4.78 11.43
C PHE A 135 -5.31 3.79 12.46
N VAL A 136 -4.63 2.74 12.00
CA VAL A 136 -3.84 1.87 12.86
C VAL A 136 -2.37 2.13 12.54
N GLU A 137 -1.58 2.44 13.56
CA GLU A 137 -0.13 2.62 13.41
C GLU A 137 0.59 1.54 14.22
N PHE A 138 1.42 0.75 13.55
CA PHE A 138 2.20 -0.32 14.16
C PHE A 138 3.50 0.26 14.73
N TYR A 139 3.84 -0.15 15.94
CA TYR A 139 5.05 0.31 16.62
C TYR A 139 5.59 -0.73 17.61
N GLY A 140 6.76 -0.46 18.18
CA GLY A 140 7.37 -1.30 19.20
C GLY A 140 8.50 -2.19 18.67
N ASN A 141 9.22 -2.82 19.60
CA ASN A 141 10.43 -3.58 19.30
C ASN A 141 10.18 -4.83 18.46
N GLY A 142 8.96 -5.38 18.47
CA GLY A 142 8.60 -6.52 17.65
C GLY A 142 8.53 -6.21 16.14
N MET A 143 8.50 -4.93 15.73
CA MET A 143 8.51 -4.57 14.31
C MET A 143 9.81 -4.96 13.59
N GLY A 144 10.94 -4.91 14.30
CA GLY A 144 12.23 -5.28 13.73
C GLY A 144 12.35 -6.76 13.38
N GLU A 145 11.47 -7.60 13.95
CA GLU A 145 11.43 -9.04 13.68
C GLU A 145 10.57 -9.39 12.45
N LEU A 146 9.82 -8.42 11.92
CA LEU A 146 8.92 -8.64 10.77
C LEU A 146 9.61 -8.28 9.47
N SER A 147 9.56 -9.20 8.50
CA SER A 147 9.95 -8.88 7.13
C SER A 147 9.00 -7.85 6.52
N LEU A 148 9.43 -7.17 5.46
CA LEU A 148 8.53 -6.22 4.80
C LEU A 148 7.30 -6.90 4.18
N ALA A 149 7.43 -8.14 3.73
CA ALA A 149 6.30 -8.93 3.25
C ALA A 149 5.26 -9.18 4.37
N ASP A 150 5.70 -9.45 5.61
CA ASP A 150 4.80 -9.62 6.74
C ASP A 150 4.06 -8.32 7.06
N ARG A 151 4.78 -7.18 7.07
CA ARG A 151 4.20 -5.85 7.28
C ARG A 151 3.15 -5.53 6.22
N ALA A 152 3.49 -5.72 4.95
CA ALA A 152 2.59 -5.52 3.83
C ALA A 152 1.36 -6.43 3.92
N THR A 153 1.51 -7.68 4.39
CA THR A 153 0.38 -8.60 4.57
C THR A 153 -0.56 -8.14 5.69
N ILE A 154 -0.03 -7.62 6.81
CA ILE A 154 -0.84 -7.04 7.89
C ILE A 154 -1.57 -5.78 7.41
N ALA A 155 -0.86 -4.90 6.71
CA ALA A 155 -1.39 -3.65 6.16
C ALA A 155 -2.47 -3.88 5.09
N ASN A 156 -2.27 -4.88 4.23
CA ASN A 156 -3.24 -5.33 3.23
C ASN A 156 -4.57 -5.73 3.86
N MET A 157 -4.56 -6.25 5.10
CA MET A 157 -5.78 -6.66 5.80
C MET A 157 -6.57 -5.53 6.46
N SER A 158 -6.19 -4.25 6.24
CA SER A 158 -6.90 -3.09 6.79
C SER A 158 -8.40 -3.09 6.56
N PRO A 159 -8.91 -3.39 5.34
CA PRO A 159 -10.34 -3.50 5.09
C PRO A 159 -11.02 -4.58 5.96
N GLU A 160 -10.35 -5.69 6.24
CA GLU A 160 -10.90 -6.83 6.98
C GLU A 160 -11.05 -6.58 8.50
N TYR A 161 -10.22 -5.71 9.08
CA TYR A 161 -10.40 -5.22 10.45
C TYR A 161 -11.07 -3.83 10.54
N GLY A 162 -11.39 -3.23 9.39
CA GLY A 162 -12.20 -2.02 9.24
C GLY A 162 -11.44 -0.69 9.36
N ALA A 163 -10.11 -0.73 9.51
CA ALA A 163 -9.32 0.50 9.53
C ALA A 163 -9.28 1.16 8.16
N THR A 164 -9.06 2.47 8.13
CA THR A 164 -8.79 3.17 6.87
C THR A 164 -7.43 2.79 6.30
N MET A 165 -6.42 2.61 7.17
CA MET A 165 -5.06 2.23 6.80
C MET A 165 -4.34 1.56 7.98
N GLY A 166 -3.28 0.80 7.67
CA GLY A 166 -2.48 0.03 8.61
C GLY A 166 -0.99 0.35 8.48
N PHE A 167 -0.55 1.44 9.09
CA PHE A 167 0.73 2.09 8.84
C PHE A 167 1.91 1.45 9.57
N PHE A 168 2.96 1.13 8.81
CA PHE A 168 4.28 0.78 9.33
C PHE A 168 5.26 1.90 8.97
N PRO A 169 5.76 2.68 9.95
CA PRO A 169 6.75 3.71 9.67
C PRO A 169 7.99 3.18 8.96
N VAL A 170 8.57 4.01 8.08
CA VAL A 170 9.81 3.69 7.37
C VAL A 170 10.94 3.43 8.37
N ASP A 171 11.59 2.27 8.25
CA ASP A 171 12.75 1.90 9.06
C ASP A 171 13.84 1.21 8.22
N HIS A 172 14.86 0.68 8.87
CA HIS A 172 15.95 -0.03 8.22
C HIS A 172 15.50 -1.26 7.39
N VAL A 173 14.43 -1.96 7.78
CA VAL A 173 13.87 -3.07 7.00
C VAL A 173 13.25 -2.55 5.72
N THR A 174 12.57 -1.41 5.78
CA THR A 174 12.05 -0.71 4.60
C THR A 174 13.17 -0.37 3.62
N LEU A 175 14.26 0.25 4.10
CA LEU A 175 15.40 0.60 3.25
C LEU A 175 16.06 -0.64 2.63
N GLN A 176 16.24 -1.70 3.41
CA GLN A 176 16.77 -2.98 2.89
C GLN A 176 15.88 -3.56 1.79
N TYR A 177 14.56 -3.49 1.95
CA TYR A 177 13.63 -3.98 0.94
C TYR A 177 13.68 -3.15 -0.36
N LEU A 178 13.78 -1.82 -0.26
CA LEU A 178 13.94 -0.97 -1.44
C LEU A 178 15.20 -1.35 -2.24
N LYS A 179 16.33 -1.60 -1.56
CA LYS A 179 17.55 -2.09 -2.21
C LYS A 179 17.36 -3.47 -2.85
N LEU A 180 16.73 -4.41 -2.12
CA LEU A 180 16.47 -5.77 -2.60
C LEU A 180 15.62 -5.77 -3.88
N THR A 181 14.68 -4.83 -4.00
CA THR A 181 13.78 -4.70 -5.14
C THR A 181 14.33 -3.81 -6.26
N GLY A 182 15.62 -3.47 -6.22
CA GLY A 182 16.33 -2.81 -7.31
C GLY A 182 16.18 -1.29 -7.36
N ARG A 183 15.77 -0.62 -6.27
CA ARG A 183 15.89 0.85 -6.17
C ARG A 183 17.37 1.22 -6.11
N SER A 184 17.74 2.35 -6.73
CA SER A 184 19.14 2.78 -6.78
C SER A 184 19.63 3.22 -5.41
N ASP A 185 20.91 2.96 -5.11
CA ASP A 185 21.55 3.42 -3.87
C ASP A 185 21.61 4.96 -3.75
N GLU A 186 21.45 5.69 -4.86
CA GLU A 186 21.31 7.15 -4.84
C GLU A 186 19.96 7.61 -4.24
N THR A 187 18.95 6.74 -4.29
CA THR A 187 17.58 7.02 -3.83
C THR A 187 17.24 6.35 -2.50
N VAL A 188 18.12 5.48 -1.96
CA VAL A 188 17.90 4.68 -0.72
C VAL A 188 19.05 4.83 0.26
#